data_AF-A0A9Q3HTD6-F1
#
_entry.id   AF-A0A9Q3HTD6-F1
#
_cell.length_a   1.000
_cell.length_b   1.000
_cell.length_c   1.000
_cell.angle_alpha   90.00
_cell.angle_beta   90.00
_cell.angle_gamma   90.00
#
_symmetry.space_group_name_H-M   'P 1'
#
loop_
_entity.id
_entity.type
_entity.pdbx_description
1 polymer ?
#
loop_
_entity_poly.entity_id
_entity_poly.type
_entity_poly.pdbx_seq_one_letter_code
_entity_poly.pdbx_strand_id
1 'polypeptide(L)'
;MLQEDLHIPDEIIVGKLHSLFTRTEKKWYYKIRQDHGKHDWPLWKSEIFTKWASNSWRFKMENSFESSIYNSEKDKPLTWFLKQKDRLSALNPDMSDSIKCGGELEHATKCRCVEPCSTGDYINFMEDIITKTRIGKTWTRIPMESKMVSKTSREDMRPERPVLKCHKSGSTSHLANPCTKKTKINEVQVIEEVQCTEEKEESDLDSAVSEDTSVENYAI
;
A
#
# COMPACT_ATOMS: atom_id res chain seq x y z
N MET A 1 21.78 22.56 -6.86
CA MET A 1 22.44 21.86 -5.74
C MET A 1 23.94 22.18 -5.66
N LEU A 2 24.90 21.50 -6.30
CA LEU A 2 26.34 21.78 -6.01
C LEU A 2 26.86 23.20 -6.34
N GLN A 3 26.34 23.85 -7.37
CA GLN A 3 26.77 25.20 -7.75
C GLN A 3 26.10 26.29 -6.89
N GLU A 4 24.81 26.08 -6.57
CA GLU A 4 23.98 27.01 -5.79
C GLU A 4 24.31 26.97 -4.29
N ASP A 5 24.63 25.79 -3.75
CA ASP A 5 24.84 25.61 -2.31
C ASP A 5 26.30 25.87 -1.89
N LEU A 6 27.27 25.75 -2.81
CA LEU A 6 28.71 25.75 -2.47
C LEU A 6 29.57 26.72 -3.30
N HIS A 7 28.98 27.47 -4.25
CA HIS A 7 29.70 28.41 -5.13
C HIS A 7 30.95 27.80 -5.79
N ILE A 8 30.90 26.51 -6.11
CA ILE A 8 32.05 25.79 -6.68
C ILE A 8 32.16 26.17 -8.17
N PRO A 9 33.33 26.65 -8.63
CA PRO A 9 33.57 26.90 -10.05
C PRO A 9 33.39 25.63 -10.90
N ASP A 10 32.83 25.78 -12.09
CA ASP A 10 32.61 24.68 -13.05
C ASP A 10 33.87 23.85 -13.31
N GLU A 11 35.04 24.48 -13.33
CA GLU A 11 36.33 23.81 -13.50
C GLU A 11 36.61 22.76 -12.40
N ILE A 12 36.23 23.07 -11.15
CA ILE A 12 36.39 22.17 -10.02
C ILE A 12 35.35 21.05 -10.09
N ILE A 13 34.11 21.37 -10.50
CA ILE A 13 33.06 20.37 -10.69
C ILE A 13 33.48 19.36 -11.76
N VAL A 14 33.91 19.85 -12.93
CA VAL A 14 34.37 19.02 -14.06
C VAL A 14 35.65 18.26 -13.72
N GLY A 15 36.54 18.84 -12.91
CA GLY A 15 37.71 18.15 -12.37
C GLY A 15 37.32 17.00 -11.42
N LYS A 16 36.33 17.22 -10.56
CA LYS A 16 35.83 16.19 -9.63
C LYS A 16 35.03 15.09 -10.31
N LEU A 17 34.34 15.35 -11.43
CA LEU A 17 33.64 14.30 -12.21
C LEU A 17 34.54 13.10 -12.49
N HIS A 18 35.81 13.35 -12.81
CA HIS A 18 36.79 12.31 -13.02
C HIS A 18 36.94 11.33 -11.84
N SER A 19 36.87 11.86 -10.61
CA SER A 19 36.96 11.06 -9.38
C SER A 19 35.68 10.29 -9.05
N LEU A 20 34.53 10.77 -9.56
CA LEU A 20 33.22 10.14 -9.35
C LEU A 20 32.98 8.97 -10.32
N PHE A 21 33.56 9.03 -11.52
CA PHE A 21 33.40 7.98 -12.52
C PHE A 21 34.32 6.79 -12.28
N THR A 22 33.75 5.59 -12.40
CA THR A 22 34.48 4.33 -12.33
C THR A 22 34.76 3.75 -13.73
N ARG A 23 35.70 2.81 -13.83
CA ARG A 23 35.92 1.90 -14.99
C ARG A 23 35.51 2.45 -16.37
N THR A 24 34.30 2.12 -16.82
CA THR A 24 33.73 2.41 -18.15
C THR A 24 33.29 3.86 -18.28
N GLU A 25 32.72 4.42 -17.23
CA GLU A 25 32.29 5.82 -17.17
C GLU A 25 33.50 6.75 -17.27
N LYS A 26 34.61 6.38 -16.61
CA LYS A 26 35.86 7.14 -16.63
C LYS A 26 36.51 7.15 -18.01
N LYS A 27 36.45 6.03 -18.75
CA LYS A 27 36.91 5.96 -20.15
C LYS A 27 36.06 6.83 -21.06
N TRP A 28 34.74 6.81 -20.89
CA TRP A 28 33.83 7.69 -21.63
C TRP A 28 34.12 9.17 -21.35
N TYR A 29 34.29 9.54 -20.09
CA TYR A 29 34.61 10.92 -19.69
C TYR A 29 35.88 11.43 -20.36
N TYR A 30 36.95 10.62 -20.38
CA TYR A 30 38.18 11.01 -21.06
C TYR A 30 38.01 11.17 -22.57
N LYS A 31 37.25 10.27 -23.22
CA LYS A 31 36.98 10.37 -24.65
C LYS A 31 36.26 11.68 -24.98
N ILE A 32 35.14 11.97 -24.30
CA ILE A 32 34.39 13.21 -24.50
C ILE A 32 35.24 14.45 -24.20
N ARG A 33 36.07 14.40 -23.15
CA ARG A 33 37.00 15.49 -22.82
C ARG A 33 38.08 15.69 -23.88
N GLN A 34 38.49 14.64 -24.57
CA GLN A 34 39.46 14.71 -25.67
C GLN A 34 38.83 15.31 -26.93
N ASP A 35 37.58 14.93 -27.23
CA ASP A 35 36.84 15.36 -28.41
C ASP A 35 36.36 16.81 -28.28
N HIS A 36 35.88 17.21 -27.10
CA HIS A 36 35.26 18.53 -26.87
C HIS A 36 36.22 19.52 -26.16
N GLY A 37 37.15 19.05 -25.32
CA GLY A 37 38.08 19.92 -24.59
C GLY A 37 37.53 20.37 -23.22
N LYS A 38 37.89 21.58 -22.76
CA LYS A 38 37.35 22.17 -21.51
C LYS A 38 36.02 22.85 -21.82
N HIS A 39 34.96 22.42 -21.14
CA HIS A 39 33.62 22.97 -21.28
C HIS A 39 32.95 23.17 -19.94
N ASP A 40 31.96 24.07 -19.94
CA ASP A 40 31.15 24.43 -18.79
C ASP A 40 30.30 23.24 -18.30
N TRP A 41 29.91 23.32 -17.03
CA TRP A 41 29.13 22.28 -16.37
C TRP A 41 27.78 21.96 -17.07
N PRO A 42 27.02 22.92 -17.63
CA PRO A 42 25.77 22.62 -18.32
C PRO A 42 25.93 21.67 -19.52
N LEU A 43 27.02 21.78 -20.28
CA LEU A 43 27.29 20.92 -21.42
C LEU A 43 27.60 19.50 -20.94
N TRP A 44 28.45 19.36 -19.92
CA TRP A 44 28.72 18.07 -19.27
C TRP A 44 27.46 17.42 -18.71
N LYS A 45 26.57 18.19 -18.10
CA LYS A 45 25.28 17.71 -17.61
C LYS A 45 24.44 17.15 -18.76
N SER A 46 24.35 17.85 -19.89
CA SER A 46 23.65 17.38 -21.09
C SER A 46 24.23 16.08 -21.65
N GLU A 47 25.55 15.96 -21.74
CA GLU A 47 26.24 14.74 -22.19
C GLU A 47 26.00 13.56 -21.27
N ILE A 48 26.02 13.78 -19.94
CA ILE A 48 25.68 12.77 -18.94
C ILE A 48 24.24 12.29 -19.14
N PHE A 49 23.27 13.21 -19.27
CA PHE A 49 21.87 12.83 -19.52
C PHE A 49 21.73 12.08 -20.85
N THR A 50 22.39 12.52 -21.91
CA THR A 50 22.34 11.84 -23.22
C THR A 50 22.90 10.42 -23.13
N LYS A 51 23.99 10.20 -22.39
CA LYS A 51 24.63 8.90 -22.29
C LYS A 51 23.85 7.92 -21.41
N TRP A 52 23.33 8.37 -20.26
CA TRP A 52 22.76 7.48 -19.24
C TRP A 52 21.24 7.59 -19.06
N ALA A 53 20.62 8.71 -19.43
CA ALA A 53 19.17 8.89 -19.35
C ALA A 53 18.48 8.62 -20.71
N SER A 54 18.94 7.59 -21.42
CA SER A 54 18.31 7.13 -22.67
C SER A 54 16.83 6.76 -22.47
N ASN A 55 16.02 6.84 -23.54
CA ASN A 55 14.60 6.42 -23.50
C ASN A 55 14.45 4.98 -23.00
N SER A 56 15.36 4.09 -23.36
CA SER A 56 15.38 2.70 -22.87
C SER A 56 15.64 2.61 -21.36
N TRP A 57 16.45 3.50 -20.80
CA TRP A 57 16.64 3.58 -19.34
C TRP A 57 15.38 4.11 -18.66
N ARG A 58 14.75 5.16 -19.21
CA ARG A 58 13.50 5.72 -18.68
C ARG A 58 12.40 4.65 -18.65
N PHE A 59 12.19 3.96 -19.76
CA PHE A 59 11.22 2.86 -19.86
C PHE A 59 11.51 1.74 -18.84
N LYS A 60 12.79 1.33 -18.69
CA LYS A 60 13.17 0.34 -17.66
C LYS A 60 12.87 0.81 -16.25
N MET A 61 13.11 2.09 -15.96
CA MET A 61 12.88 2.68 -14.65
C MET A 61 11.39 2.77 -14.34
N GLU A 62 10.58 3.25 -15.29
CA GLU A 62 9.12 3.34 -15.20
C GLU A 62 8.51 1.94 -15.02
N ASN A 63 8.85 0.99 -15.87
CA ASN A 63 8.37 -0.39 -15.74
C ASN A 63 8.80 -1.01 -14.40
N SER A 64 10.01 -0.70 -13.92
CA SER A 64 10.47 -1.17 -12.60
C SER A 64 9.72 -0.53 -11.43
N PHE A 65 9.26 0.71 -11.59
CA PHE A 65 8.43 1.41 -10.61
C PHE A 65 7.01 0.84 -10.62
N GLU A 66 6.37 0.74 -11.79
CA GLU A 66 5.00 0.26 -11.95
C GLU A 66 4.81 -1.22 -11.55
N SER A 67 5.77 -2.09 -11.91
CA SER A 67 5.70 -3.52 -11.55
C SER A 67 6.08 -3.82 -10.10
N SER A 68 6.65 -2.85 -9.39
CA SER A 68 7.11 -3.05 -8.04
C SER A 68 5.98 -2.90 -7.04
N ILE A 69 5.42 -4.02 -6.63
CA ILE A 69 4.44 -4.10 -5.54
C ILE A 69 5.16 -4.55 -4.28
N TYR A 70 4.86 -3.92 -3.14
CA TYR A 70 5.47 -4.29 -1.86
C TYR A 70 5.11 -5.72 -1.45
N ASN A 71 6.11 -6.53 -1.07
CA ASN A 71 5.90 -7.88 -0.55
C ASN A 71 6.44 -8.01 0.88
N SER A 72 5.58 -8.29 1.85
CA SER A 72 5.98 -8.34 3.27
C SER A 72 6.93 -9.50 3.63
N GLU A 73 6.98 -10.56 2.82
CA GLU A 73 7.88 -11.70 3.05
C GLU A 73 9.29 -11.45 2.50
N LYS A 74 9.41 -10.61 1.47
CA LYS A 74 10.66 -10.38 0.73
C LYS A 74 11.30 -9.03 1.03
N ASP A 75 10.47 -8.00 1.26
CA ASP A 75 10.90 -6.62 1.28
C ASP A 75 10.76 -5.99 2.67
N LYS A 76 11.79 -5.26 3.11
CA LYS A 76 11.68 -4.39 4.29
C LYS A 76 11.05 -3.05 3.88
N PRO A 77 10.07 -2.53 4.63
CA PRO A 77 9.33 -1.31 4.26
C PRO A 77 10.23 -0.13 3.94
N LEU A 78 11.15 0.22 4.85
CA LEU A 78 12.14 1.28 4.66
C LEU A 78 12.93 1.14 3.34
N THR A 79 13.55 -0.03 3.12
CA THR A 79 14.40 -0.25 1.95
C THR A 79 13.62 -0.20 0.64
N TRP A 80 12.41 -0.76 0.64
CA TRP A 80 11.56 -0.80 -0.55
C TRP A 80 11.01 0.59 -0.87
N PHE A 81 10.57 1.33 0.15
CA PHE A 81 10.03 2.67 0.00
C PHE A 81 11.10 3.63 -0.54
N LEU A 82 12.30 3.63 0.06
CA LEU A 82 13.41 4.46 -0.41
C LEU A 82 13.77 4.15 -1.87
N LYS A 83 13.76 2.86 -2.25
CA LYS A 83 13.99 2.45 -3.63
C LYS A 83 12.90 2.98 -4.59
N GLN A 84 11.63 3.00 -4.19
CA GLN A 84 10.58 3.63 -5.01
C GLN A 84 10.74 5.15 -5.08
N LYS A 85 11.12 5.78 -3.97
CA LYS A 85 11.37 7.22 -3.91
C LYS A 85 12.52 7.61 -4.86
N ASP A 86 13.61 6.84 -4.84
CA ASP A 86 14.76 7.06 -5.73
C ASP A 86 14.35 6.96 -7.20
N ARG A 87 13.58 5.92 -7.56
CA ARG A 87 13.06 5.73 -8.93
C ARG A 87 12.18 6.89 -9.36
N LEU A 88 11.28 7.33 -8.49
CA LEU A 88 10.34 8.41 -8.76
C LEU A 88 11.10 9.74 -8.90
N SER A 89 12.04 10.04 -8.01
CA SER A 89 12.87 11.25 -8.08
C SER A 89 13.76 11.29 -9.33
N ALA A 90 14.20 10.13 -9.82
CA ALA A 90 14.99 10.02 -11.04
C ALA A 90 14.15 10.23 -12.32
N LEU A 91 12.85 9.95 -12.27
CA LEU A 91 11.92 10.14 -13.38
C LEU A 91 11.24 11.51 -13.36
N ASN A 92 10.72 11.90 -12.19
CA ASN A 92 9.93 13.10 -11.93
C ASN A 92 10.36 13.69 -10.57
N PRO A 93 11.39 14.54 -10.54
CA PRO A 93 11.89 15.13 -9.29
C PRO A 93 10.84 15.96 -8.53
N ASP A 94 9.82 16.46 -9.23
CA ASP A 94 8.76 17.30 -8.65
C ASP A 94 7.61 16.49 -8.00
N MET A 95 7.58 15.16 -8.17
CA MET A 95 6.47 14.29 -7.73
C MET A 95 6.89 13.37 -6.57
N SER A 96 7.49 13.89 -5.49
CA SER A 96 8.13 13.04 -4.47
C SER A 96 7.19 12.22 -3.57
N ASP A 97 5.89 12.50 -3.58
CA ASP A 97 4.97 12.09 -2.50
C ASP A 97 3.97 11.01 -2.92
N SER A 98 3.89 10.67 -4.22
CA SER A 98 2.90 9.73 -4.75
C SER A 98 3.41 8.29 -4.86
N ILE A 99 4.09 7.76 -3.84
CA ILE A 99 4.57 6.37 -3.86
C ILE A 99 3.39 5.41 -3.73
N LYS A 100 3.18 4.58 -4.77
CA LYS A 100 2.12 3.57 -4.80
C LYS A 100 2.62 2.29 -4.15
N CYS A 101 2.20 2.03 -2.91
CA CYS A 101 2.45 0.76 -2.23
C CYS A 101 1.53 -0.37 -2.75
N GLY A 102 0.47 -0.01 -3.48
CA GLY A 102 -0.53 -0.93 -4.02
C GLY A 102 -1.52 -1.44 -2.98
N GLY A 103 -2.76 -1.66 -3.45
CA GLY A 103 -3.80 -2.40 -2.74
C GLY A 103 -4.16 -1.88 -1.34
N GLU A 104 -4.42 -2.81 -0.41
CA GLU A 104 -4.85 -2.52 0.95
C GLU A 104 -3.80 -1.78 1.78
N LEU A 105 -2.51 -2.02 1.53
CA LEU A 105 -1.42 -1.39 2.27
C LEU A 105 -1.33 0.10 1.95
N GLU A 106 -1.47 0.47 0.67
CA GLU A 106 -1.49 1.87 0.27
C GLU A 106 -2.68 2.60 0.90
N HIS A 107 -3.88 2.01 0.80
CA HIS A 107 -5.08 2.58 1.42
C HIS A 107 -4.91 2.74 2.94
N ALA A 108 -4.46 1.69 3.63
CA ALA A 108 -4.26 1.71 5.07
C ALA A 108 -3.20 2.74 5.52
N THR A 109 -2.16 2.95 4.72
CA THR A 109 -1.11 3.93 5.00
C THR A 109 -1.63 5.35 4.79
N LYS A 110 -2.31 5.61 3.67
CA LYS A 110 -2.94 6.91 3.38
C LYS A 110 -3.98 7.31 4.41
N CYS A 111 -4.79 6.37 4.92
CA CYS A 111 -5.75 6.68 5.99
C CYS A 111 -5.10 7.13 7.31
N ARG A 112 -3.82 6.80 7.55
CA ARG A 112 -3.07 7.21 8.76
C ARG A 112 -2.18 8.45 8.51
N CYS A 113 -1.85 8.71 7.27
CA CYS A 113 -0.93 9.74 6.82
C CYS A 113 -1.75 10.91 6.27
N VAL A 114 -2.12 11.84 7.15
CA VAL A 114 -2.80 13.08 6.78
C VAL A 114 -1.78 14.04 6.17
N GLU A 115 -2.08 14.59 5.00
CA GLU A 115 -1.17 15.53 4.32
C GLU A 115 -1.05 16.87 5.09
N PRO A 116 0.15 17.48 5.17
CA PRO A 116 1.42 17.00 4.64
C PRO A 116 2.06 15.95 5.56
N CYS A 117 2.40 14.79 4.98
CA CYS A 117 2.95 13.66 5.71
C CYS A 117 4.41 13.48 5.30
N SER A 118 5.33 13.52 6.27
CA SER A 118 6.75 13.40 5.95
C SER A 118 7.07 12.01 5.41
N THR A 119 8.14 11.90 4.63
CA THR A 119 8.65 10.59 4.18
C THR A 119 8.92 9.65 5.36
N GLY A 120 9.42 10.17 6.49
CA GLY A 120 9.68 9.37 7.69
C GLY A 120 8.38 8.85 8.31
N ASP A 121 7.37 9.71 8.42
CA ASP A 121 6.07 9.33 8.99
C ASP A 121 5.37 8.29 8.11
N TYR A 122 5.41 8.45 6.78
CA TYR A 122 4.85 7.48 5.85
C TYR A 122 5.48 6.08 6.04
N ILE A 123 6.81 6.02 6.18
CA ILE A 123 7.53 4.76 6.41
C ILE A 123 7.14 4.17 7.77
N ASN A 124 7.09 5.00 8.82
CA ASN A 124 6.69 4.57 10.16
C ASN A 124 5.28 3.98 10.17
N PHE A 125 4.31 4.62 9.49
CA PHE A 125 2.95 4.10 9.36
C PHE A 125 2.92 2.78 8.58
N MET A 126 3.68 2.69 7.48
CA MET A 126 3.79 1.46 6.70
C MET A 126 4.36 0.30 7.56
N GLU A 127 5.44 0.55 8.30
CA GLU A 127 6.03 -0.42 9.24
C GLU A 127 5.05 -0.83 10.34
N ASP A 128 4.33 0.13 10.92
CA ASP A 128 3.35 -0.13 11.97
C ASP A 128 2.20 -0.99 11.47
N ILE A 129 1.66 -0.69 10.28
CA ILE A 129 0.60 -1.47 9.63
C ILE A 129 1.07 -2.89 9.38
N ILE A 130 2.25 -3.09 8.80
CA ILE A 130 2.74 -4.44 8.46
C ILE A 130 3.05 -5.26 9.73
N THR A 131 3.50 -4.60 10.79
CA THR A 131 3.80 -5.24 12.07
C THR A 131 2.51 -5.64 12.80
N LYS A 132 1.54 -4.72 12.89
CA LYS A 132 0.29 -4.93 13.63
C LYS A 132 -0.78 -5.69 12.84
N THR A 133 -0.68 -5.74 11.52
CA THR A 133 -1.67 -6.40 10.65
C THR A 133 -1.08 -7.59 9.89
N ARG A 134 -1.97 -8.36 9.26
CA ARG A 134 -1.61 -9.43 8.32
C ARG A 134 -1.61 -8.97 6.86
N ILE A 135 -1.72 -7.67 6.60
CA ILE A 135 -1.74 -7.12 5.24
C ILE A 135 -0.41 -7.43 4.55
N GLY A 136 -0.49 -7.99 3.34
CA GLY A 136 0.67 -8.35 2.53
C GLY A 136 1.40 -9.65 2.92
N LYS A 137 0.95 -10.38 3.96
CA LYS A 137 1.50 -11.70 4.32
C LYS A 137 0.73 -12.79 3.58
N THR A 138 1.39 -13.54 2.70
CA THR A 138 0.79 -14.74 2.12
C THR A 138 0.69 -15.81 3.20
N TRP A 139 -0.51 -16.34 3.43
CA TRP A 139 -0.66 -17.52 4.28
C TRP A 139 0.06 -18.68 3.61
N THR A 140 1.27 -18.99 4.07
CA THR A 140 1.88 -20.30 3.80
C THR A 140 1.01 -21.32 4.53
N ARG A 141 0.15 -22.03 3.77
CA ARG A 141 -0.43 -23.27 4.28
C ARG A 141 0.75 -24.18 4.57
N ILE A 142 1.03 -24.41 5.85
CA ILE A 142 1.94 -25.46 6.28
C ILE A 142 1.45 -26.73 5.58
N PRO A 143 2.27 -27.39 4.74
CA PRO A 143 1.88 -28.68 4.18
C PRO A 143 1.66 -29.60 5.37
N MET A 144 0.41 -30.02 5.57
CA MET A 144 0.11 -31.10 6.51
C MET A 144 0.82 -32.31 5.91
N GLU A 145 1.97 -32.70 6.48
CA GLU A 145 2.65 -33.94 6.10
C GLU A 145 1.64 -35.07 6.23
N SER A 146 1.13 -35.53 5.09
CA SER A 146 0.36 -36.76 4.99
C SER A 146 1.32 -37.90 5.29
N LYS A 147 1.51 -38.22 6.57
CA LYS A 147 2.09 -39.49 6.98
C LYS A 147 1.15 -40.58 6.46
N MET A 148 1.56 -41.24 5.39
CA MET A 148 0.94 -42.49 4.95
C MET A 148 1.14 -43.52 6.07
N VAL A 149 0.13 -43.66 6.93
CA VAL A 149 0.08 -44.75 7.90
C VAL A 149 -0.48 -45.96 7.18
N SER A 150 0.38 -46.96 7.04
CA SER A 150 0.07 -48.31 6.57
C SER A 150 -1.10 -48.89 7.34
N LYS A 151 -2.09 -49.42 6.61
CA LYS A 151 -3.27 -50.09 7.17
C LYS A 151 -2.88 -51.22 8.11
N THR A 152 -3.21 -51.10 9.39
CA THR A 152 -3.53 -52.24 10.25
C THR A 152 -4.90 -52.00 10.87
N SER A 153 -5.75 -53.01 10.69
CA SER A 153 -7.14 -53.08 11.16
C SER A 153 -7.24 -52.71 12.64
N ARG A 154 -8.00 -51.66 12.95
CA ARG A 154 -8.55 -51.41 14.28
C ARG A 154 -10.00 -50.98 14.11
N GLU A 155 -10.87 -51.71 14.81
CA GLU A 155 -12.32 -51.54 14.81
C GLU A 155 -12.73 -50.09 15.09
N ASP A 156 -13.73 -49.65 14.34
CA ASP A 156 -14.38 -48.35 14.40
C ASP A 156 -15.01 -48.10 15.79
N MET A 157 -14.32 -47.35 16.65
CA MET A 157 -14.97 -46.60 17.74
C MET A 157 -15.19 -45.16 17.27
N ARG A 158 -16.03 -45.00 16.25
CA ARG A 158 -16.52 -43.68 15.82
C ARG A 158 -17.82 -43.40 16.58
N PRO A 159 -17.96 -42.28 17.31
CA PRO A 159 -19.27 -41.89 17.82
C PRO A 159 -20.21 -41.73 16.63
N GLU A 160 -21.34 -42.46 16.65
CA GLU A 160 -22.33 -42.43 15.59
C GLU A 160 -22.73 -40.98 15.29
N ARG A 161 -22.54 -40.54 14.05
CA ARG A 161 -23.04 -39.23 13.63
C ARG A 161 -24.56 -39.28 13.69
N PRO A 162 -25.22 -38.31 14.34
CA PRO A 162 -26.68 -38.28 14.40
C PRO A 162 -27.24 -38.26 12.98
N VAL A 163 -28.09 -39.23 12.66
CA VAL A 163 -28.73 -39.33 11.36
C VAL A 163 -29.69 -38.15 11.22
N LEU A 164 -29.29 -37.16 10.45
CA LEU A 164 -30.08 -35.98 10.15
C LEU A 164 -31.34 -36.38 9.38
N LYS A 165 -32.50 -36.09 9.97
CA LYS A 165 -33.82 -36.31 9.35
C LYS A 165 -34.34 -35.00 8.78
N CYS A 166 -35.10 -35.06 7.69
CA CYS A 166 -35.81 -33.92 7.14
C CYS A 166 -36.79 -33.35 8.16
N HIS A 167 -36.67 -32.08 8.53
CA HIS A 167 -37.58 -31.45 9.50
C HIS A 167 -39.03 -31.26 8.98
N LYS A 168 -39.24 -31.35 7.65
CA LYS A 168 -40.57 -31.26 7.02
C LYS A 168 -41.30 -32.60 6.91
N SER A 169 -40.56 -33.71 6.77
CA SER A 169 -41.13 -35.03 6.46
C SER A 169 -40.71 -36.15 7.40
N GLY A 170 -39.75 -35.90 8.29
CA GLY A 170 -39.13 -36.88 9.19
C GLY A 170 -38.25 -37.92 8.49
N SER A 171 -38.10 -37.89 7.17
CA SER A 171 -37.36 -38.92 6.43
C SER A 171 -35.85 -38.70 6.45
N THR A 172 -35.08 -39.78 6.47
CA THR A 172 -33.60 -39.80 6.38
C THR A 172 -33.06 -39.74 4.95
N SER A 173 -33.94 -39.94 3.95
CA SER A 173 -33.55 -39.99 2.53
C SER A 173 -33.19 -38.62 1.94
N HIS A 174 -33.57 -37.53 2.58
CA HIS A 174 -33.30 -36.17 2.11
C HIS A 174 -33.29 -35.17 3.27
N LEU A 175 -32.73 -33.98 3.03
CA LEU A 175 -32.78 -32.84 3.96
C LEU A 175 -33.95 -31.90 3.62
N ALA A 176 -34.26 -30.93 4.49
CA ALA A 176 -35.47 -30.10 4.35
C ALA A 176 -35.54 -29.23 3.07
N ASN A 177 -34.40 -28.98 2.42
CA ASN A 177 -34.32 -28.12 1.24
C ASN A 177 -34.98 -28.77 0.00
N PRO A 178 -34.67 -30.03 -0.38
CA PRO A 178 -35.36 -30.73 -1.48
C PRO A 178 -36.70 -31.38 -1.10
N CYS A 179 -37.28 -31.10 0.08
CA CYS A 179 -38.50 -31.79 0.52
C CYS A 179 -39.76 -31.24 -0.18
N THR A 180 -40.50 -32.12 -0.84
CA THR A 180 -41.74 -31.80 -1.58
C THR A 180 -43.01 -31.84 -0.71
N LYS A 181 -42.91 -32.20 0.58
CA LYS A 181 -44.06 -32.24 1.50
C LYS A 181 -44.30 -30.86 2.13
N LYS A 182 -45.55 -30.38 2.11
CA LYS A 182 -45.97 -29.12 2.74
C LYS A 182 -46.20 -29.35 4.24
N THR A 183 -45.61 -28.51 5.08
CA THR A 183 -45.82 -28.51 6.54
C THR A 183 -47.26 -28.10 6.87
N LYS A 184 -47.93 -28.80 7.79
CA LYS A 184 -49.18 -28.34 8.39
C LYS A 184 -48.84 -27.28 9.44
N ILE A 185 -49.23 -26.02 9.20
CA ILE A 185 -49.06 -24.90 10.12
C ILE A 185 -50.45 -24.62 10.73
N ASN A 186 -50.57 -24.73 12.05
CA ASN A 186 -51.39 -23.85 12.91
C ASN A 186 -51.39 -24.39 14.34
N GLU A 187 -50.88 -23.60 15.29
CA GLU A 187 -51.67 -23.03 16.40
C GLU A 187 -50.84 -21.92 17.05
N VAL A 188 -51.31 -20.67 16.92
CA VAL A 188 -50.69 -19.48 17.52
C VAL A 188 -51.23 -19.34 18.93
N GLN A 189 -50.38 -19.48 19.95
CA GLN A 189 -50.68 -18.98 21.29
C GLN A 189 -50.14 -17.55 21.40
N VAL A 190 -51.06 -16.61 21.54
CA VAL A 190 -50.81 -15.21 21.91
C VAL A 190 -50.55 -15.18 23.40
N ILE A 191 -49.34 -14.80 23.85
CA ILE A 191 -49.12 -14.20 25.18
C ILE A 191 -48.02 -13.13 25.07
N GLU A 192 -48.52 -11.90 25.16
CA GLU A 192 -48.05 -10.69 25.85
C GLU A 192 -46.60 -10.20 25.78
N GLU A 193 -46.56 -8.88 25.58
CA GLU A 193 -45.46 -7.97 25.40
C GLU A 193 -44.57 -7.87 26.65
N VAL A 194 -43.26 -7.87 26.43
CA VAL A 194 -42.31 -7.23 27.35
C VAL A 194 -41.48 -6.25 26.53
N GLN A 195 -41.79 -4.96 26.71
CA GLN A 195 -40.96 -3.84 26.29
C GLN A 195 -39.59 -3.92 26.98
N CYS A 196 -38.52 -3.66 26.24
CA CYS A 196 -37.30 -3.05 26.79
C CYS A 196 -37.00 -1.81 25.96
N THR A 197 -37.07 -0.69 26.66
CA THR A 197 -37.02 0.71 26.26
C THR A 197 -35.73 1.12 25.56
N GLU A 198 -35.87 1.81 24.43
CA GLU A 198 -34.88 2.72 23.89
C GLU A 198 -34.97 4.05 24.66
N GLU A 199 -33.88 4.48 25.29
CA GLU A 199 -33.77 5.86 25.78
C GLU A 199 -33.19 6.74 24.66
N LYS A 200 -34.05 7.61 24.15
CA LYS A 200 -33.71 8.81 23.40
C LYS A 200 -34.71 9.89 23.83
N GLU A 201 -34.18 10.99 24.35
CA GLU A 201 -34.70 12.37 24.37
C GLU A 201 -33.84 13.11 25.44
N GLU A 202 -33.47 14.39 25.33
CA GLU A 202 -34.04 15.46 24.53
C GLU A 202 -33.02 16.60 24.36
N SER A 203 -33.24 17.36 23.30
CA SER A 203 -32.69 18.67 22.98
C SER A 203 -33.16 19.77 23.94
N ASP A 204 -32.32 20.79 24.16
CA ASP A 204 -32.80 22.11 24.54
C ASP A 204 -32.17 23.18 23.62
N LEU A 205 -33.03 24.01 23.06
CA LEU A 205 -32.75 25.10 22.13
C LEU A 205 -33.64 26.28 22.55
N ASP A 206 -33.02 27.41 22.90
CA ASP A 206 -33.55 28.78 22.78
C ASP A 206 -32.55 29.76 23.44
N SER A 207 -32.36 31.02 23.04
CA SER A 207 -32.68 31.82 21.85
C SER A 207 -32.09 33.23 22.07
N ALA A 208 -32.18 34.08 21.04
CA ALA A 208 -31.95 35.55 20.98
C ALA A 208 -30.49 36.05 20.90
N VAL A 209 -29.97 36.52 19.75
CA VAL A 209 -30.33 37.66 18.85
C VAL A 209 -29.74 39.01 19.31
N SER A 210 -28.83 39.55 18.48
CA SER A 210 -28.81 40.92 17.89
C SER A 210 -27.43 41.13 17.23
N GLU A 211 -27.27 41.03 15.91
CA GLU A 211 -27.36 42.14 14.92
C GLU A 211 -26.74 43.46 15.41
N ASP A 212 -25.63 43.91 14.82
CA ASP A 212 -25.68 44.92 13.74
C ASP A 212 -24.28 45.15 13.11
N THR A 213 -24.36 45.47 11.82
CA THR A 213 -23.41 45.89 10.79
C THR A 213 -22.40 46.96 11.23
N SER A 214 -21.22 47.15 10.60
CA SER A 214 -21.09 47.71 9.25
C SER A 214 -19.62 47.87 8.82
N VAL A 215 -19.48 47.77 7.49
CA VAL A 215 -18.41 48.08 6.52
C VAL A 215 -17.54 49.30 6.87
N GLU A 216 -16.22 49.25 6.64
CA GLU A 216 -15.54 50.21 5.74
C GLU A 216 -14.06 49.91 5.43
N ASN A 217 -13.72 50.32 4.21
CA ASN A 217 -12.47 50.22 3.46
C ASN A 217 -11.24 50.77 4.18
N TYR A 218 -10.04 50.36 3.75
CA TYR A 218 -9.06 51.33 3.27
C TYR A 218 -8.09 50.69 2.26
N ALA A 219 -8.06 51.27 1.07
CA ALA A 219 -6.94 51.22 0.15
C ALA A 219 -6.12 52.51 0.33
N ILE A 220 -4.79 52.38 0.40
CA ILE A 220 -3.73 53.06 -0.36
C ILE A 220 -2.40 52.50 0.17
#